data_AF-A0A0M8V3B0-F1
#
_entry.id   AF-A0A0M8V3B0-F1
#
_cell.length_a   1.000
_cell.length_b   1.000
_cell.length_c   1.000
_cell.angle_alpha   90.00
_cell.angle_beta   90.00
_cell.angle_gamma   90.00
#
_symmetry.space_group_name_H-M   'P 1'
#
loop_
_entity.id
_entity.type
_entity.pdbx_description
1 polymer ?
#
loop_
_entity_poly.entity_id
_entity_poly.type
_entity_poly.pdbx_seq_one_letter_code
_entity_poly.pdbx_strand_id
1 'polypeptide(L)'
;MPRFNHSALVIAALTTTIAALSFPVWSYADRSGTGMANVASGTVNTQWGPLTASDRDLIVRVRLAGLWELPAAEKAMARSKSAIVKDAADHLLVGHADLDERVRTVATQLGVALPNEPNAQQQGFLAQMDAAQDGENFDRTWANLLRSAHGKIFPAIGAVRNQTRNTLVRQLATDTNQTVLDHITMLEKTGQVDFDGIANGTI
;
A
#
# COMPACT_ATOMS: atom_id res chain seq x y z
N MET A 1 -38.34 -49.98 28.33
CA MET A 1 -37.31 -49.29 27.53
C MET A 1 -37.69 -47.82 27.44
N PRO A 2 -36.92 -46.86 27.98
CA PRO A 2 -37.27 -45.45 27.83
C PRO A 2 -36.99 -45.00 26.40
N ARG A 3 -37.97 -44.36 25.77
CA ARG A 3 -37.85 -43.77 24.42
C ARG A 3 -37.15 -42.43 24.57
N PHE A 4 -35.98 -42.28 23.97
CA PHE A 4 -35.26 -41.00 23.96
C PHE A 4 -35.91 -40.06 22.95
N ASN A 5 -36.47 -38.94 23.44
CA ASN A 5 -37.10 -37.92 22.61
C ASN A 5 -36.04 -37.21 21.75
N HIS A 6 -36.07 -37.44 20.44
CA HIS A 6 -35.11 -36.89 19.47
C HIS A 6 -35.05 -35.35 19.49
N SER A 7 -36.11 -34.68 19.95
CA SER A 7 -36.17 -33.23 20.14
C SER A 7 -35.22 -32.71 21.23
N ALA A 8 -34.92 -33.49 22.27
CA ALA A 8 -33.99 -33.08 23.33
C ALA A 8 -32.53 -33.11 22.86
N LEU A 9 -32.20 -34.04 21.93
CA LEU A 9 -30.88 -34.13 21.30
C LEU A 9 -30.62 -32.96 20.34
N VAL A 10 -31.63 -32.48 19.63
CA VAL A 10 -31.50 -31.34 18.70
C VAL A 10 -31.33 -30.01 19.46
N ILE A 11 -32.05 -29.81 20.57
CA ILE A 11 -31.93 -28.58 21.38
C ILE A 11 -30.58 -28.52 22.10
N ALA A 12 -30.08 -29.65 22.62
CA ALA A 12 -28.76 -29.73 23.24
C ALA A 12 -27.60 -29.47 22.25
N ALA A 13 -27.76 -29.88 20.98
CA ALA A 13 -26.81 -29.62 19.90
C ALA A 13 -26.79 -28.15 19.45
N LEU A 14 -27.94 -27.46 19.47
CA LEU A 14 -28.04 -26.04 19.13
C LEU A 14 -27.43 -25.11 20.19
N THR A 15 -27.60 -25.43 21.48
CA THR A 15 -26.97 -24.65 22.57
C THR A 15 -25.45 -24.80 22.62
N THR A 16 -24.92 -25.98 22.28
CA THR A 16 -23.46 -26.21 22.20
C THR A 16 -22.85 -25.51 20.99
N THR A 17 -23.58 -25.37 19.88
CA THR A 17 -23.11 -24.64 18.69
C THR A 17 -23.03 -23.13 18.92
N ILE A 18 -23.98 -22.52 19.65
CA ILE A 18 -23.94 -21.08 19.97
C ILE A 18 -22.83 -20.76 20.99
N ALA A 19 -22.60 -21.64 21.98
CA ALA A 19 -21.46 -21.50 22.89
C ALA A 19 -20.10 -21.64 22.15
N ALA A 20 -20.01 -22.54 21.16
CA ALA A 20 -18.83 -22.72 20.31
C ALA A 20 -18.58 -21.55 19.32
N LEU A 21 -19.61 -20.77 18.97
CA LEU A 21 -19.49 -19.54 18.17
C LEU A 21 -19.16 -18.29 19.02
N SER A 22 -19.35 -18.36 20.34
CA SER A 22 -19.01 -17.28 21.28
C SER A 22 -17.56 -17.36 21.77
N PHE A 23 -17.02 -18.57 21.83
CA PHE A 23 -15.64 -18.86 22.24
C PHE A 23 -14.54 -18.21 21.36
N PRO A 24 -14.69 -18.06 20.03
CA PRO A 24 -13.69 -17.39 19.20
C PRO A 24 -13.63 -15.88 19.46
N VAL A 25 -14.73 -15.24 19.89
CA VAL A 25 -14.77 -13.79 20.10
C VAL A 25 -14.01 -13.39 21.38
N TRP A 26 -14.06 -14.21 22.44
CA TRP A 26 -13.26 -14.01 23.65
C TRP A 26 -11.80 -14.48 23.48
N SER A 27 -11.56 -15.57 22.73
CA SER A 27 -10.22 -16.04 22.41
C SER A 27 -9.39 -15.05 21.57
N TYR A 28 -10.02 -14.12 20.85
CA TYR A 28 -9.33 -13.04 20.13
C TYR A 28 -9.03 -11.82 21.01
N ALA A 29 -9.79 -11.62 22.10
CA ALA A 29 -9.58 -10.50 23.03
C ALA A 29 -8.37 -10.73 23.95
N ASP A 30 -8.07 -11.99 24.28
CA ASP A 30 -7.00 -12.39 25.23
C ASP A 30 -5.66 -12.74 24.56
N ARG A 31 -5.44 -12.36 23.29
CA ARG A 31 -4.07 -12.30 22.75
C ARG A 31 -3.35 -11.12 23.40
N SER A 32 -2.75 -11.40 24.55
CA SER A 32 -1.88 -10.53 25.33
C SER A 32 -0.75 -9.98 24.44
N GLY A 33 -1.01 -8.75 23.98
CA GLY A 33 -0.31 -8.06 22.90
C GLY A 33 -1.29 -7.28 22.03
N THR A 34 -2.37 -6.77 22.64
CA THR A 34 -3.50 -6.15 21.96
C THR A 34 -2.98 -5.11 20.97
N GLY A 35 -3.55 -5.07 19.77
CA GLY A 35 -3.18 -4.06 18.77
C GLY A 35 -3.18 -2.64 19.36
N MET A 36 -4.03 -2.37 20.36
CA MET A 36 -4.03 -1.11 21.12
C MET A 36 -2.76 -0.86 21.96
N ALA A 37 -2.18 -1.86 22.64
CA ALA A 37 -0.96 -1.69 23.42
C ALA A 37 0.27 -1.53 22.51
N ASN A 38 0.31 -2.25 21.39
CA ASN A 38 1.35 -2.08 20.37
C ASN A 38 1.21 -0.77 19.57
N VAL A 39 -0.02 -0.28 19.36
CA VAL A 39 -0.29 1.06 18.82
C VAL A 39 0.12 2.12 19.84
N ALA A 40 -0.13 1.92 21.14
CA ALA A 40 0.27 2.87 22.18
C ALA A 40 1.80 2.98 22.35
N SER A 41 2.54 1.89 22.18
CA SER A 41 4.01 1.89 22.09
C SER A 41 4.47 2.66 20.85
N GLY A 42 4.87 3.92 21.04
CA GLY A 42 5.34 4.79 19.95
C GLY A 42 4.29 5.68 19.30
N THR A 43 3.03 5.72 19.78
CA THR A 43 2.10 6.76 19.33
C THR A 43 2.45 8.11 19.95
N VAL A 44 2.49 9.16 19.12
CA VAL A 44 2.72 10.54 19.55
C VAL A 44 1.42 11.32 19.42
N ASN A 45 0.97 11.99 20.49
CA ASN A 45 -0.20 12.85 20.39
C ASN A 45 0.15 14.15 19.66
N THR A 46 -0.66 14.50 18.66
CA THR A 46 -0.54 15.76 17.91
C THR A 46 -1.87 16.50 17.96
N GLN A 47 -1.89 17.78 17.59
CA GLN A 47 -3.14 18.54 17.47
C GLN A 47 -4.11 17.98 16.39
N TRP A 48 -3.61 17.15 15.47
CA TRP A 48 -4.40 16.51 14.41
C TRP A 48 -4.89 15.11 14.78
N GLY A 49 -4.59 14.63 15.99
CA GLY A 49 -4.88 13.28 16.47
C GLY A 49 -3.61 12.47 16.76
N PRO A 50 -3.75 11.26 17.33
CA PRO A 50 -2.60 10.41 17.64
C PRO A 50 -1.91 9.95 16.35
N LEU A 51 -0.60 10.16 16.28
CA LEU A 51 0.30 9.75 15.21
C LEU A 51 0.94 8.41 15.56
N THR A 52 0.49 7.34 14.91
CA THR A 52 0.93 5.97 15.15
C THR A 52 2.21 5.63 14.39
N ALA A 53 2.78 4.44 14.63
CA ALA A 53 3.91 3.96 13.85
C ALA A 53 3.57 3.69 12.38
N SER A 54 2.38 3.13 12.09
CA SER A 54 1.94 2.89 10.70
C SER A 54 1.66 4.18 9.93
N ASP A 55 1.19 5.22 10.63
CA ASP A 55 1.05 6.56 10.04
C ASP A 55 2.40 7.11 9.56
N ARG A 56 3.44 7.03 10.40
CA ARG A 56 4.79 7.48 10.06
C ARG A 56 5.43 6.63 8.96
N ASP A 57 5.21 5.32 9.00
CA ASP A 57 5.66 4.41 7.94
C ASP A 57 5.06 4.78 6.58
N LEU A 58 3.75 5.06 6.51
CA LEU A 58 3.11 5.50 5.27
C LEU A 58 3.72 6.82 4.75
N ILE A 59 3.91 7.80 5.63
CA ILE A 59 4.56 9.09 5.28
C ILE A 59 5.93 8.84 4.64
N VAL A 60 6.77 7.99 5.24
CA VAL A 60 8.10 7.67 4.70
C VAL A 60 7.99 6.92 3.35
N ARG A 61 7.07 5.97 3.22
CA ARG A 61 6.87 5.20 1.98
C ARG A 61 6.39 6.07 0.81
N VAL A 62 5.49 7.03 1.05
CA VAL A 62 5.03 7.96 0.01
C VAL A 62 6.19 8.82 -0.49
N ARG A 63 7.04 9.32 0.42
CA ARG A 63 8.26 10.04 0.03
C ARG A 63 9.22 9.16 -0.77
N LEU A 64 9.46 7.93 -0.30
CA LEU A 64 10.32 6.98 -1.02
C LEU A 64 9.79 6.67 -2.41
N ALA A 65 8.47 6.57 -2.61
CA ALA A 65 7.88 6.37 -3.93
C ALA A 65 8.21 7.55 -4.86
N GLY A 66 7.93 8.79 -4.46
CA GLY A 66 8.24 9.97 -5.28
C GLY A 66 9.72 10.08 -5.68
N LEU A 67 10.65 9.69 -4.79
CA LEU A 67 12.09 9.78 -5.03
C LEU A 67 12.59 8.95 -6.22
N TRP A 68 11.92 7.84 -6.56
CA TRP A 68 12.33 6.98 -7.68
C TRP A 68 11.33 6.96 -8.83
N GLU A 69 10.05 7.20 -8.59
CA GLU A 69 9.01 7.12 -9.62
C GLU A 69 8.97 8.37 -10.50
N LEU A 70 9.34 9.54 -9.97
CA LEU A 70 9.56 10.74 -10.78
C LEU A 70 10.67 10.52 -11.83
N PRO A 71 11.92 10.16 -11.46
CA PRO A 71 12.95 9.89 -12.47
C PRO A 71 12.63 8.68 -13.36
N ALA A 72 11.90 7.66 -12.87
CA ALA A 72 11.43 6.58 -13.73
C ALA A 72 10.45 7.08 -14.80
N ALA A 73 9.52 7.96 -14.46
CA ALA A 73 8.57 8.54 -15.39
C ALA A 73 9.26 9.49 -16.40
N GLU A 74 10.22 10.31 -15.95
CA GLU A 74 11.06 11.13 -16.84
C GLU A 74 11.80 10.28 -17.87
N LYS A 75 12.37 9.13 -17.45
CA LYS A 75 13.02 8.18 -18.37
C LYS A 75 12.03 7.66 -19.42
N ALA A 76 10.80 7.32 -19.04
CA ALA A 76 9.80 6.85 -19.99
C ALA A 76 9.37 7.94 -20.99
N MET A 77 9.19 9.19 -20.52
CA MET A 77 8.91 10.33 -21.39
C MET A 77 10.02 10.55 -22.44
N ALA A 78 11.28 10.41 -22.02
CA ALA A 78 12.44 10.61 -22.88
C ALA A 78 12.70 9.43 -23.84
N ARG A 79 12.51 8.18 -23.39
CA ARG A 79 13.01 6.98 -24.08
C ARG A 79 11.94 6.19 -24.82
N SER A 80 10.71 6.16 -24.30
CA SER A 80 9.66 5.34 -24.92
C SER A 80 9.26 5.91 -26.28
N LYS A 81 8.88 5.01 -27.19
CA LYS A 81 8.24 5.38 -28.47
C LYS A 81 6.72 5.17 -28.42
N SER A 82 6.20 4.51 -27.38
CA SER A 82 4.79 4.22 -27.22
C SER A 82 4.05 5.43 -26.64
N ALA A 83 3.03 5.91 -27.35
CA ALA A 83 2.19 7.00 -26.86
C ALA A 83 1.46 6.63 -25.57
N ILE A 84 1.02 5.37 -25.42
CA ILE A 84 0.32 4.89 -24.23
C ILE A 84 1.26 4.79 -23.03
N VAL A 85 2.53 4.44 -23.24
CA VAL A 85 3.54 4.45 -22.16
C VAL A 85 3.85 5.88 -21.73
N LYS A 86 3.93 6.83 -22.66
CA LYS A 86 4.10 8.25 -22.33
C LYS A 86 2.91 8.82 -21.58
N ASP A 87 1.70 8.44 -21.96
CA ASP A 87 0.47 8.81 -21.26
C ASP A 87 0.48 8.29 -19.81
N ALA A 88 0.85 7.03 -19.61
CA ALA A 88 1.04 6.49 -18.26
C ALA A 88 2.16 7.21 -17.49
N ALA A 89 3.27 7.54 -18.14
CA ALA A 89 4.37 8.28 -17.51
C ALA A 89 3.97 9.71 -17.10
N ASP A 90 3.14 10.40 -17.90
CA ASP A 90 2.59 11.71 -17.56
C ASP A 90 1.74 11.66 -16.28
N HIS A 91 0.86 10.66 -16.19
CA HIS A 91 0.09 10.40 -14.96
C HIS A 91 1.01 10.15 -13.75
N LEU A 92 2.09 9.38 -13.90
CA LEU A 92 3.07 9.17 -12.84
C LEU A 92 3.77 10.48 -12.43
N LEU A 93 4.20 11.29 -13.40
CA LEU A 93 4.84 12.58 -13.12
C LEU A 93 3.94 13.50 -12.29
N VAL A 94 2.71 13.71 -12.77
CA VAL A 94 1.75 14.60 -12.10
C VAL A 94 1.39 14.05 -10.72
N GLY A 95 1.01 12.77 -10.64
CA GLY A 95 0.58 12.16 -9.40
C GLY A 95 1.68 12.14 -8.33
N HIS A 96 2.91 11.82 -8.69
CA HIS A 96 4.02 11.80 -7.73
C HIS A 96 4.55 13.19 -7.37
N ALA A 97 4.50 14.16 -8.28
CA ALA A 97 4.85 15.55 -7.94
C ALA A 97 3.89 16.10 -6.88
N ASP A 98 2.59 15.91 -7.08
CA ASP A 98 1.56 16.34 -6.12
C ASP A 98 1.69 15.61 -4.77
N LEU A 99 1.93 14.29 -4.78
CA LEU A 99 2.14 13.52 -3.55
C LEU A 99 3.42 13.93 -2.82
N ASP A 100 4.50 14.27 -3.54
CA ASP A 100 5.76 14.68 -2.92
C ASP A 100 5.61 16.00 -2.15
N GLU A 101 4.92 16.98 -2.75
CA GLU A 101 4.62 18.25 -2.07
C GLU A 101 3.78 18.02 -0.80
N ARG A 102 2.73 17.21 -0.92
CA ARG A 102 1.82 16.89 0.20
C ARG A 102 2.53 16.15 1.32
N VAL A 103 3.31 15.12 1.00
CA VAL A 103 3.98 14.32 2.03
C VAL A 103 5.04 15.13 2.76
N ARG A 104 5.75 16.04 2.08
CA ARG A 104 6.70 16.95 2.72
C ARG A 104 6.00 17.91 3.68
N THR A 105 4.87 18.47 3.26
CA THR A 105 4.05 19.34 4.11
C THR A 105 3.57 18.60 5.37
N VAL A 106 2.98 17.41 5.19
CA VAL A 106 2.49 16.57 6.29
C VAL A 106 3.62 16.15 7.23
N ALA A 107 4.77 15.75 6.69
CA ALA A 107 5.94 15.37 7.46
C ALA A 107 6.49 16.54 8.29
N THR A 108 6.57 17.74 7.73
CA THR A 108 6.95 18.95 8.46
C THR A 108 5.98 19.24 9.61
N GLN A 109 4.67 19.20 9.36
CA GLN A 109 3.65 19.45 10.38
C GLN A 109 3.70 18.42 11.52
N LEU A 110 4.01 17.17 11.21
CA LEU A 110 4.03 16.06 12.16
C LEU A 110 5.42 15.75 12.75
N GLY A 111 6.45 16.50 12.35
CA GLY A 111 7.83 16.28 12.80
C GLY A 111 8.43 14.93 12.37
N VAL A 112 7.99 14.40 11.22
CA VAL A 112 8.49 13.13 10.67
C VAL A 112 9.69 13.40 9.77
N ALA A 113 10.81 12.73 10.04
CA ALA A 113 11.99 12.80 9.18
C ALA A 113 11.73 12.06 7.85
N LEU A 114 12.13 12.69 6.75
CA LEU A 114 11.98 12.14 5.40
C LEU A 114 13.34 11.80 4.78
N PRO A 115 13.44 10.70 4.01
CA PRO A 115 14.60 10.46 3.18
C PRO A 115 14.68 11.47 2.02
N ASN A 116 15.89 11.67 1.52
CA ASN A 116 16.18 12.58 0.41
C ASN A 116 16.73 11.88 -0.83
N GLU A 117 16.88 10.57 -0.79
CA GLU A 117 17.33 9.73 -1.90
C GLU A 117 16.56 8.40 -1.91
N PRO A 118 16.39 7.76 -3.09
CA PRO A 118 15.82 6.43 -3.17
C PRO A 118 16.62 5.44 -2.33
N ASN A 119 15.95 4.42 -1.78
CA ASN A 119 16.66 3.34 -1.10
C ASN A 119 17.40 2.43 -2.10
N ALA A 120 18.27 1.54 -1.60
CA ALA A 120 19.09 0.67 -2.45
C ALA A 120 18.29 -0.18 -3.45
N GLN A 121 17.11 -0.68 -3.06
CA GLN A 121 16.25 -1.45 -3.96
C GLN A 121 15.72 -0.57 -5.10
N GLN A 122 15.25 0.63 -4.78
CA GLN A 122 14.72 1.59 -5.76
C GLN A 122 15.81 2.11 -6.70
N GLN A 123 17.03 2.34 -6.20
CA GLN A 123 18.18 2.62 -7.05
C GLN A 123 18.47 1.46 -8.01
N GLY A 124 18.34 0.22 -7.52
CA GLY A 124 18.41 -0.99 -8.35
C GLY A 124 17.35 -1.02 -9.45
N PHE A 125 16.11 -0.61 -9.16
CA PHE A 125 15.04 -0.51 -10.16
C PHE A 125 15.39 0.50 -11.27
N LEU A 126 15.89 1.68 -10.92
CA LEU A 126 16.34 2.67 -11.89
C LEU A 126 17.49 2.14 -12.75
N ALA A 127 18.45 1.42 -12.14
CA ALA A 127 19.56 0.81 -12.85
C ALA A 127 19.10 -0.28 -13.83
N GLN A 128 18.08 -1.08 -13.48
CA GLN A 128 17.48 -2.07 -14.40
C GLN A 128 16.86 -1.39 -15.62
N MET A 129 16.16 -0.27 -15.43
CA MET A 129 15.61 0.52 -16.53
C MET A 129 16.73 1.10 -17.42
N ASP A 130 17.84 1.54 -16.84
CA ASP A 130 18.98 2.06 -17.59
C ASP A 130 19.72 0.97 -18.38
N ALA A 131 19.74 -0.25 -17.87
CA ALA A 131 20.33 -1.40 -18.55
C ALA A 131 19.48 -1.92 -19.73
N ALA A 132 18.17 -1.69 -19.73
CA ALA A 132 17.28 -2.09 -20.82
C ALA A 132 17.46 -1.18 -22.04
N GLN A 133 18.37 -1.52 -22.96
CA GLN A 133 18.80 -0.63 -24.05
C GLN A 133 17.77 -0.47 -25.18
N ASP A 134 16.98 -1.50 -25.46
CA ASP A 134 15.91 -1.46 -26.46
C ASP A 134 14.60 -0.92 -25.87
N GLY A 135 13.80 -0.25 -26.72
CA GLY A 135 12.60 0.46 -26.27
C GLY A 135 11.49 -0.45 -25.74
N GLU A 136 11.34 -1.65 -26.28
CA GLU A 136 10.30 -2.59 -25.86
C GLU A 136 10.64 -3.25 -24.51
N ASN A 137 11.87 -3.72 -24.33
CA ASN A 137 12.32 -4.23 -23.04
C ASN A 137 12.37 -3.13 -21.99
N PHE A 138 12.69 -1.88 -22.37
CA PHE A 138 12.55 -0.74 -21.47
C PHE A 138 11.10 -0.57 -21.01
N ASP A 139 10.14 -0.47 -21.95
CA ASP A 139 8.72 -0.27 -21.64
C ASP A 139 8.17 -1.41 -20.76
N ARG A 140 8.56 -2.67 -21.04
CA ARG A 140 8.21 -3.84 -20.22
C ARG A 140 8.81 -3.76 -18.82
N THR A 141 10.10 -3.48 -18.71
CA THR A 141 10.79 -3.37 -17.41
C THR A 141 10.19 -2.26 -16.57
N TRP A 142 9.97 -1.10 -17.19
CA TRP A 142 9.37 0.08 -16.57
C TRP A 142 7.97 -0.21 -16.03
N ALA A 143 7.08 -0.74 -16.87
CA ALA A 143 5.69 -1.01 -16.48
C ALA A 143 5.60 -2.05 -15.35
N ASN A 144 6.40 -3.12 -15.42
CA ASN A 144 6.36 -4.19 -14.44
C ASN A 144 6.89 -3.77 -13.07
N LEU A 145 8.03 -3.08 -13.02
CA LEU A 145 8.61 -2.61 -11.74
C LEU A 145 7.65 -1.65 -11.03
N LEU A 146 7.09 -0.67 -11.76
CA LEU A 146 6.15 0.29 -11.20
C LEU A 146 4.85 -0.38 -10.79
N ARG A 147 4.28 -1.26 -11.62
CA ARG A 147 3.02 -1.93 -11.30
C ARG A 147 3.16 -2.87 -10.09
N SER A 148 4.28 -3.56 -9.97
CA SER A 148 4.64 -4.39 -8.81
C SER A 148 4.77 -3.55 -7.54
N ALA A 149 5.46 -2.40 -7.61
CA ALA A 149 5.62 -1.48 -6.48
C ALA A 149 4.28 -0.93 -5.98
N HIS A 150 3.42 -0.48 -6.90
CA HIS A 150 2.07 -0.01 -6.58
C HIS A 150 1.22 -1.10 -5.92
N GLY A 151 1.27 -2.34 -6.41
CA GLY A 151 0.58 -3.47 -5.81
C GLY A 151 1.03 -3.77 -4.39
N LYS A 152 2.33 -3.61 -4.09
CA LYS A 152 2.91 -3.87 -2.77
C LYS A 152 2.51 -2.81 -1.73
N ILE A 153 2.38 -1.54 -2.10
CA ILE A 153 2.02 -0.47 -1.17
C ILE A 153 0.50 -0.34 -0.95
N PHE A 154 -0.32 -0.74 -1.93
CA PHE A 154 -1.78 -0.58 -1.90
C PHE A 154 -2.47 -1.10 -0.61
N PRO A 155 -2.14 -2.31 -0.09
CA PRO A 155 -2.73 -2.78 1.18
C PRO A 155 -2.37 -1.91 2.39
N ALA A 156 -1.15 -1.35 2.44
CA ALA A 156 -0.72 -0.50 3.55
C ALA A 156 -1.48 0.83 3.57
N ILE A 157 -1.74 1.41 2.40
CA ILE A 157 -2.56 2.62 2.25
C ILE A 157 -3.97 2.37 2.78
N GLY A 158 -4.61 1.27 2.34
CA GLY A 158 -5.94 0.89 2.80
C GLY A 158 -6.01 0.66 4.32
N ALA A 159 -5.00 -0.01 4.89
CA ALA A 159 -4.90 -0.24 6.32
C ALA A 159 -4.80 1.07 7.12
N VAL A 160 -3.92 1.99 6.72
CA VAL A 160 -3.78 3.30 7.37
C VAL A 160 -5.05 4.13 7.19
N ARG A 161 -5.65 4.15 6.00
CA ARG A 161 -6.90 4.87 5.74
C ARG A 161 -8.03 4.41 6.64
N ASN A 162 -8.11 3.11 6.94
CA ASN A 162 -9.11 2.52 7.83
C ASN A 162 -8.83 2.82 9.32
N GLN A 163 -7.56 2.79 9.74
CA GLN A 163 -7.21 2.76 11.17
C GLN A 163 -6.77 4.12 11.73
N THR A 164 -6.22 5.00 10.90
CA THR A 164 -5.62 6.24 11.39
C THR A 164 -6.66 7.12 12.04
N ARG A 165 -6.27 7.72 13.17
CA ARG A 165 -7.06 8.77 13.85
C ARG A 165 -6.50 10.16 13.54
N ASN A 166 -5.31 10.26 12.96
CA ASN A 166 -4.71 11.53 12.58
C ASN A 166 -5.34 12.09 11.29
N THR A 167 -5.84 13.32 11.33
CA THR A 167 -6.57 13.95 10.21
C THR A 167 -5.68 14.26 9.01
N LEU A 168 -4.42 14.67 9.22
CA LEU A 168 -3.46 14.91 8.12
C LEU A 168 -3.09 13.60 7.43
N VAL A 169 -2.78 12.56 8.22
CA VAL A 169 -2.43 11.24 7.65
C VAL A 169 -3.63 10.63 6.95
N ARG A 170 -4.84 10.83 7.47
CA ARG A 170 -6.07 10.39 6.78
C ARG A 170 -6.18 11.02 5.40
N GLN A 171 -5.98 12.33 5.28
CA GLN A 171 -6.03 13.01 3.99
C GLN A 171 -4.93 12.49 3.05
N LEU A 172 -3.68 12.40 3.53
CA LEU A 172 -2.57 11.86 2.75
C LEU A 172 -2.89 10.45 2.23
N ALA A 173 -3.43 9.57 3.08
CA ALA A 173 -3.81 8.21 2.67
C ALA A 173 -4.93 8.21 1.62
N THR A 174 -5.86 9.18 1.62
CA THR A 174 -6.85 9.31 0.53
C THR A 174 -6.20 9.71 -0.76
N ASP A 175 -5.34 10.73 -0.73
CA ASP A 175 -4.67 11.25 -1.92
C ASP A 175 -3.78 10.15 -2.52
N THR A 176 -2.99 9.45 -1.68
CA THR A 176 -2.17 8.32 -2.11
C THR A 176 -3.02 7.19 -2.69
N ASN A 177 -4.17 6.84 -2.09
CA ASN A 177 -5.03 5.79 -2.62
C ASN A 177 -5.58 6.13 -4.01
N GLN A 178 -6.00 7.38 -4.22
CA GLN A 178 -6.49 7.83 -5.52
C GLN A 178 -5.40 7.76 -6.58
N THR A 179 -4.22 8.29 -6.27
CA THR A 179 -3.07 8.28 -7.18
C THR A 179 -2.62 6.86 -7.52
N VAL A 180 -2.48 5.98 -6.53
CA VAL A 180 -2.03 4.59 -6.75
C VAL A 180 -3.00 3.80 -7.63
N LEU A 181 -4.31 3.98 -7.46
CA LEU A 181 -5.31 3.30 -8.30
C LEU A 181 -5.30 3.81 -9.74
N ASP A 182 -5.12 5.12 -9.93
CA ASP A 182 -4.94 5.72 -11.24
C ASP A 182 -3.69 5.16 -11.94
N HIS A 183 -2.54 5.18 -11.27
CA HIS A 183 -1.28 4.66 -11.82
C HIS A 183 -1.35 3.18 -12.14
N ILE A 184 -1.93 2.35 -11.27
CA ILE A 184 -2.19 0.93 -11.57
C ILE A 184 -2.96 0.79 -12.89
N THR A 185 -4.04 1.56 -13.03
CA THR A 185 -4.89 1.52 -14.23
C THR A 185 -4.11 1.95 -15.48
N MET A 186 -3.32 3.01 -15.39
CA MET A 186 -2.54 3.52 -16.52
C MET A 186 -1.39 2.60 -16.92
N LEU A 187 -0.70 2.01 -15.94
CA LEU A 187 0.35 1.02 -16.18
C LEU A 187 -0.21 -0.23 -16.84
N GLU A 188 -1.36 -0.74 -16.39
CA GLU A 188 -2.02 -1.91 -17.01
C GLU A 188 -2.48 -1.63 -18.45
N LYS A 189 -2.98 -0.41 -18.73
CA LYS A 189 -3.38 0.02 -20.08
C LYS A 189 -2.24 0.03 -21.10
N THR A 190 -0.97 0.09 -20.66
CA THR A 190 0.19 0.03 -21.57
C THR A 190 0.27 -1.30 -22.33
N GLY A 191 -0.35 -2.36 -21.82
CA GLY A 191 -0.22 -3.72 -22.35
C GLY A 191 1.14 -4.39 -22.05
N GLN A 192 2.00 -3.74 -21.26
CA GLN A 192 3.35 -4.20 -20.95
C GLN A 192 3.46 -4.98 -19.64
N VAL A 193 2.38 -5.02 -18.86
CA VAL A 193 2.36 -5.69 -17.54
C VAL A 193 2.27 -7.21 -17.70
N ASP A 194 3.21 -7.89 -17.05
CA ASP A 194 3.28 -9.34 -16.91
C ASP A 194 2.60 -9.76 -15.60
N PHE A 195 1.30 -10.03 -15.69
CA PHE A 195 0.48 -10.38 -14.53
C PHE A 195 0.90 -11.70 -13.89
N ASP A 196 1.34 -12.68 -14.68
CA ASP A 196 1.83 -13.96 -14.18
C ASP A 196 3.14 -13.78 -13.41
N GLY A 197 4.05 -12.94 -13.93
CA GLY A 197 5.27 -12.59 -13.23
C GLY A 197 5.00 -11.90 -11.89
N ILE A 198 4.03 -10.98 -11.84
CA ILE A 198 3.63 -10.33 -10.59
C ILE A 198 3.06 -11.35 -9.60
N ALA A 199 2.14 -12.22 -10.04
CA ALA A 199 1.51 -13.22 -9.19
C ALA A 199 2.52 -14.22 -8.61
N ASN A 200 3.56 -14.55 -9.37
CA ASN A 200 4.62 -15.48 -8.97
C ASN A 200 5.79 -14.81 -8.24
N GLY A 201 5.78 -13.47 -8.10
CA GLY A 201 6.86 -12.73 -7.44
C GLY A 201 8.17 -12.73 -8.20
N THR A 202 8.13 -12.81 -9.54
CA THR A 202 9.33 -12.87 -10.41
C THR A 202 9.63 -11.56 -11.12
N ILE A 203 8.93 -10.48 -10.74
CA ILE A 203 9.22 -9.09 -11.14
C ILE A 203 10.16 -8.42 -10.14
#